data_AF-A0A229GQ44-F1
#
_entry.id   AF-A0A229GQ44-F1
#
_cell.length_a   1.000
_cell.length_b   1.000
_cell.length_c   1.000
_cell.angle_alpha   90.00
_cell.angle_beta   90.00
_cell.angle_gamma   90.00
#
_symmetry.space_group_name_H-M   'P 1'
#
loop_
_entity.id
_entity.type
_entity.pdbx_description
1 polymer ?
#
loop_
_entity_poly.entity_id
_entity_poly.type
_entity_poly.pdbx_seq_one_letter_code
_entity_poly.pdbx_strand_id
1 'polypeptide(L)'
;MKKLALCGAVALSLSACAGGMNGGTTGNNNQNNIVTQYPVEATMLNIYTKARSQSLVATVGNQSASADITITPKGSMVFNNKSVQGAEVNTINKTNNQITDQSVVINYFTLNPLIFHGFTDSSGEYSLATQTTTIPKMATVGSSSQLLTEDIYADSSKRKKTGTYKQDWSLTRDTNNTAWFCIETSQNLLLANDPDGTSSECYKINNRGDILDSKVTINQPTSNGLRTILFTSR
;
A
#
# COMPACT_ATOMS: atom_id res chain seq x y z
N MET A 1 -59.74 -13.03 16.09
CA MET A 1 -60.25 -11.64 16.16
C MET A 1 -59.27 -10.72 15.42
N LYS A 2 -59.80 -9.99 14.42
CA LYS A 2 -59.32 -8.79 13.69
C LYS A 2 -57.82 -8.70 13.30
N LYS A 3 -57.44 -8.99 12.05
CA LYS A 3 -57.37 -8.15 10.79
C LYS A 3 -55.91 -7.68 10.55
N LEU A 4 -55.12 -8.29 9.65
CA LEU A 4 -54.97 -8.06 8.19
C LEU A 4 -54.43 -6.67 7.79
N ALA A 5 -53.22 -6.63 7.21
CA ALA A 5 -52.88 -6.07 5.87
C ALA A 5 -51.33 -5.93 5.77
N LEU A 6 -50.57 -6.63 4.93
CA LEU A 6 -50.58 -6.85 3.46
C LEU A 6 -49.76 -5.79 2.68
N CYS A 7 -48.79 -6.34 1.94
CA CYS A 7 -48.22 -5.90 0.65
C CYS A 7 -47.18 -4.78 0.56
N GLY A 8 -46.11 -5.12 -0.16
CA GLY A 8 -45.14 -4.16 -0.70
C GLY A 8 -43.98 -4.82 -1.44
N ALA A 9 -44.24 -5.79 -2.32
CA ALA A 9 -43.25 -6.18 -3.33
C ALA A 9 -43.22 -5.08 -4.41
N VAL A 10 -42.06 -4.45 -4.59
CA VAL A 10 -41.75 -3.68 -5.80
C VAL A 10 -40.40 -4.18 -6.30
N ALA A 11 -40.47 -5.09 -7.27
CA ALA A 11 -39.43 -5.24 -8.27
C ALA A 11 -39.67 -4.14 -9.32
N LEU A 12 -38.70 -3.24 -9.49
CA LEU A 12 -38.56 -2.45 -10.70
C LEU A 12 -37.09 -2.48 -11.12
N SER A 13 -36.87 -3.25 -12.17
CA SER A 13 -35.70 -3.28 -13.02
C SER A 13 -35.57 -1.99 -13.85
N LEU A 14 -34.30 -1.65 -14.15
CA LEU A 14 -33.80 -0.90 -15.31
C LEU A 14 -34.03 0.63 -15.36
N SER A 15 -32.91 1.37 -15.35
CA SER A 15 -32.53 2.20 -16.51
C SER A 15 -31.10 2.74 -16.33
N ALA A 16 -30.19 2.20 -17.14
CA ALA A 16 -28.95 2.87 -17.49
C ALA A 16 -29.29 4.14 -18.28
N CYS A 17 -28.69 5.28 -17.91
CA CYS A 17 -28.53 6.46 -18.76
C CYS A 17 -27.40 7.33 -18.19
N ALA A 18 -26.19 7.14 -18.69
CA ALA A 18 -25.19 8.21 -18.79
C ALA A 18 -24.44 8.02 -20.10
N GLY A 19 -24.89 8.76 -21.12
CA GLY A 19 -24.08 9.28 -22.22
C GLY A 19 -23.41 8.27 -23.15
N GLY A 20 -24.14 7.83 -24.18
CA GLY A 20 -23.53 7.34 -25.41
C GLY A 20 -22.83 8.47 -26.16
N MET A 21 -21.54 8.28 -26.46
CA MET A 21 -20.89 8.97 -27.59
C MET A 21 -20.94 8.01 -28.77
N ASN A 22 -21.89 8.27 -29.69
CA ASN A 22 -21.84 7.74 -31.04
C ASN A 22 -20.75 8.51 -31.81
N GLY A 23 -19.64 7.84 -32.07
CA GLY A 23 -18.68 8.21 -33.10
C GLY A 23 -18.43 6.95 -33.93
N GLY A 24 -19.21 6.76 -34.98
CA GLY A 24 -19.02 5.66 -35.90
C GLY A 24 -17.69 5.80 -36.64
N THR A 25 -16.96 4.68 -36.71
CA THR A 25 -16.26 4.22 -37.92
C THR A 25 -15.80 2.79 -37.67
N THR A 26 -16.29 1.87 -38.48
CA THR A 26 -15.66 0.57 -38.72
C THR A 26 -14.23 0.80 -39.21
N GLY A 27 -13.26 0.55 -38.32
CA GLY A 27 -11.84 0.57 -38.63
C GLY A 27 -11.19 -0.62 -37.95
N ASN A 28 -10.81 -1.61 -38.75
CA ASN A 28 -9.92 -2.67 -38.34
C ASN A 28 -8.61 -2.03 -37.84
N ASN A 29 -8.36 -2.05 -36.54
CA ASN A 29 -7.08 -1.64 -35.98
C ASN A 29 -6.81 -2.46 -34.72
N ASN A 30 -5.76 -3.28 -34.77
CA ASN A 30 -4.98 -3.68 -33.60
C ASN A 30 -4.38 -2.41 -32.97
N GLN A 31 -5.22 -1.56 -32.38
CA GLN A 31 -4.75 -0.46 -31.55
C GLN A 31 -4.33 -1.08 -30.23
N ASN A 32 -3.03 -1.07 -30.01
CA ASN A 32 -2.39 -1.36 -28.74
C ASN A 32 -2.93 -0.33 -27.73
N ASN A 33 -4.08 -0.61 -27.11
CA ASN A 33 -4.70 0.31 -26.16
C ASN A 33 -3.79 0.45 -24.94
N ILE A 34 -3.23 1.64 -24.76
CA ILE A 34 -2.33 1.96 -23.65
C ILE A 34 -3.16 2.58 -22.53
N VAL A 35 -3.18 1.94 -21.37
CA VAL A 35 -3.72 2.50 -20.14
C VAL A 35 -2.77 3.59 -19.64
N THR A 36 -3.29 4.80 -19.47
CA THR A 36 -2.51 5.96 -19.03
C THR A 36 -2.83 6.39 -17.60
N GLN A 37 -3.95 5.93 -17.04
CA GLN A 37 -4.38 6.26 -15.69
C GLN A 37 -4.71 5.01 -14.88
N TYR A 38 -4.38 5.04 -13.60
CA TYR A 38 -4.59 3.92 -12.67
C TYR A 38 -5.25 4.39 -11.37
N PRO A 39 -6.05 3.53 -10.70
CA PRO A 39 -6.79 3.91 -9.50
C PRO A 39 -5.91 3.85 -8.25
N VAL A 40 -5.31 4.99 -7.88
CA VAL A 40 -4.34 5.08 -6.76
C VAL A 40 -5.00 4.82 -5.41
N GLU A 41 -6.13 5.48 -5.09
CA GLU A 41 -6.86 5.24 -3.83
C GLU A 41 -7.28 3.78 -3.68
N ALA A 42 -7.82 3.17 -4.74
CA ALA A 42 -8.23 1.76 -4.71
C ALA A 42 -7.03 0.81 -4.55
N THR A 43 -5.89 1.14 -5.16
CA THR A 43 -4.64 0.39 -4.99
C THR A 43 -4.18 0.44 -3.54
N MET A 44 -4.09 1.63 -2.93
CA MET A 44 -3.72 1.77 -1.52
C MET A 44 -4.68 1.03 -0.59
N LEU A 45 -6.00 1.12 -0.86
CA LEU A 45 -6.98 0.33 -0.11
C LEU A 45 -6.71 -1.18 -0.24
N ASN A 46 -6.44 -1.67 -1.44
CA ASN A 46 -6.15 -3.10 -1.66
C ASN A 46 -4.88 -3.57 -0.96
N ILE A 47 -3.88 -2.70 -0.74
CA ILE A 47 -2.67 -3.03 0.01
C ILE A 47 -3.00 -3.43 1.45
N TYR A 48 -3.92 -2.71 2.12
CA TYR A 48 -4.20 -2.87 3.55
C TYR A 48 -5.50 -3.62 3.86
N THR A 49 -6.45 -3.70 2.93
CA THR A 49 -7.79 -4.29 3.20
C THR A 49 -7.99 -5.69 2.62
N LYS A 50 -7.09 -6.17 1.76
CA LYS A 50 -7.11 -7.55 1.25
C LYS A 50 -6.07 -8.39 1.98
N ALA A 51 -6.52 -9.51 2.55
CA ALA A 51 -5.60 -10.49 3.11
C ALA A 51 -4.69 -11.05 2.00
N ARG A 52 -3.38 -11.08 2.24
CA ARG A 52 -2.38 -11.58 1.29
C ARG A 52 -1.12 -12.05 1.99
N SER A 53 -0.41 -12.96 1.33
CA SER A 53 0.94 -13.35 1.72
C SER A 53 1.84 -13.28 0.50
N GLN A 54 3.07 -12.81 0.69
CA GLN A 54 4.09 -12.73 -0.34
C GLN A 54 5.45 -13.10 0.24
N SER A 55 6.29 -13.72 -0.57
CA SER A 55 7.71 -13.97 -0.24
C SER A 55 8.54 -13.18 -1.24
N LEU A 56 9.28 -12.21 -0.74
CA LEU A 56 10.21 -11.43 -1.54
C LEU A 56 11.63 -11.96 -1.33
N VAL A 57 12.42 -12.07 -2.39
CA VAL A 57 13.79 -12.59 -2.35
C VAL A 57 14.79 -11.65 -2.99
N ALA A 58 16.00 -11.64 -2.45
CA ALA A 58 17.16 -10.96 -3.01
C ALA A 58 18.41 -11.83 -2.85
N THR A 59 19.40 -11.60 -3.70
CA THR A 59 20.76 -12.13 -3.52
C THR A 59 21.68 -10.99 -3.10
N VAL A 60 22.32 -11.14 -1.95
CA VAL A 60 23.15 -10.12 -1.30
C VAL A 60 24.56 -10.68 -1.18
N GLY A 61 25.40 -10.41 -2.18
CA GLY A 61 26.69 -11.10 -2.33
C GLY A 61 26.47 -12.59 -2.62
N ASN A 62 26.99 -13.47 -1.75
CA ASN A 62 26.79 -14.93 -1.86
C ASN A 62 25.67 -15.47 -0.95
N GLN A 63 24.90 -14.57 -0.32
CA GLN A 63 23.83 -14.95 0.59
C GLN A 63 22.47 -14.74 -0.07
N SER A 64 21.55 -15.65 0.22
CA SER A 64 20.13 -15.45 -0.10
C SER A 64 19.45 -14.71 1.04
N ALA A 65 18.70 -13.67 0.74
CA ALA A 65 17.87 -12.95 1.68
C ALA A 65 16.40 -13.05 1.25
N SER A 66 15.49 -13.12 2.21
CA SER A 66 14.06 -13.09 1.92
C SER A 66 13.25 -12.39 3.00
N ALA A 67 12.15 -11.76 2.60
CA ALA A 67 11.13 -11.20 3.48
C ALA A 67 9.79 -11.88 3.18
N ASP A 68 9.31 -12.67 4.12
CA ASP A 68 7.98 -13.28 4.07
C ASP A 68 6.99 -12.34 4.75
N ILE A 69 6.10 -11.73 3.96
CA ILE A 69 5.17 -10.69 4.42
C ILE A 69 3.75 -11.26 4.37
N THR A 70 3.01 -11.13 5.46
CA THR A 70 1.60 -11.49 5.55
C THR A 70 0.79 -10.30 6.05
N ILE A 71 -0.29 -9.98 5.34
CA ILE A 71 -1.20 -8.90 5.67
C ILE A 71 -2.55 -9.47 6.06
N THR A 72 -3.02 -9.04 7.23
CA THR A 72 -4.27 -9.47 7.83
C THR A 72 -5.11 -8.26 8.23
N PRO A 73 -6.23 -7.98 7.53
CA PRO A 73 -7.18 -6.97 7.95
C PRO A 73 -7.75 -7.29 9.34
N LYS A 74 -7.76 -6.32 10.25
CA LYS A 74 -8.23 -6.46 11.64
C LYS A 74 -9.65 -5.95 11.86
N GLY A 75 -10.20 -5.22 10.90
CA GLY A 75 -11.49 -4.57 11.03
C GLY A 75 -11.44 -3.35 11.95
N SER A 76 -12.54 -3.07 12.65
CA SER A 76 -12.69 -1.85 13.46
C SER A 76 -11.88 -1.91 14.74
N MET A 77 -11.16 -0.83 15.05
CA MET A 77 -10.29 -0.68 16.21
C MET A 77 -10.33 0.76 16.74
N VAL A 78 -9.65 1.00 17.86
CA VAL A 78 -9.44 2.34 18.40
C VAL A 78 -7.96 2.67 18.37
N PHE A 79 -7.62 3.84 17.83
CA PHE A 79 -6.26 4.35 17.80
C PHE A 79 -6.25 5.85 18.08
N ASN A 80 -5.43 6.28 19.05
CA ASN A 80 -5.33 7.69 19.43
C ASN A 80 -6.70 8.34 19.70
N ASN A 81 -7.57 7.63 20.43
CA ASN A 81 -8.96 8.02 20.73
C ASN A 81 -9.88 8.21 19.50
N LYS A 82 -9.54 7.61 18.36
CA LYS A 82 -10.36 7.59 17.14
C LYS A 82 -10.80 6.18 16.81
N SER A 83 -12.03 6.03 16.33
CA SER A 83 -12.50 4.80 15.70
C SER A 83 -11.90 4.69 14.30
N VAL A 84 -11.17 3.62 14.04
CA VAL A 84 -10.39 3.40 12.80
C VAL A 84 -10.52 1.95 12.33
N GLN A 85 -9.96 1.64 11.17
CA GLN A 85 -9.69 0.27 10.72
C GLN A 85 -8.22 -0.09 10.97
N GLY A 86 -7.92 -1.39 11.02
CA GLY A 86 -6.57 -1.92 11.16
C GLY A 86 -6.16 -2.89 10.07
N ALA A 87 -4.88 -2.89 9.75
CA ALA A 87 -4.23 -3.95 8.99
C ALA A 87 -2.92 -4.35 9.67
N GLU A 88 -2.82 -5.61 10.06
CA GLU A 88 -1.60 -6.18 10.61
C GLU A 88 -0.70 -6.67 9.48
N VAL A 89 0.57 -6.29 9.52
CA VAL A 89 1.64 -6.67 8.61
C VAL A 89 2.66 -7.44 9.43
N ASN A 90 2.76 -8.74 9.21
CA ASN A 90 3.78 -9.60 9.81
C ASN A 90 4.87 -9.85 8.77
N THR A 91 6.10 -9.50 9.10
CA THR A 91 7.27 -9.68 8.24
C THR A 91 8.27 -10.59 8.93
N ILE A 92 8.64 -11.69 8.26
CA ILE A 92 9.71 -12.59 8.71
C ILE A 92 10.88 -12.47 7.74
N ASN A 93 11.97 -11.89 8.23
CA ASN A 93 13.20 -11.74 7.48
C ASN A 93 14.09 -12.97 7.67
N LYS A 94 14.67 -13.47 6.57
CA LYS A 94 15.56 -14.62 6.58
C LYS A 94 16.82 -14.36 5.77
N THR A 95 17.94 -14.91 6.24
CA THR A 95 19.20 -15.01 5.49
C THR A 95 19.60 -16.47 5.44
N ASN A 96 19.87 -16.99 4.24
CA ASN A 96 20.18 -18.42 4.01
C ASN A 96 19.17 -19.36 4.68
N ASN A 97 17.88 -18.99 4.56
CA ASN A 97 16.74 -19.71 5.12
C ASN A 97 16.67 -19.75 6.67
N GLN A 98 17.53 -19.02 7.37
CA GLN A 98 17.43 -18.83 8.83
C GLN A 98 16.76 -17.50 9.13
N ILE A 99 15.83 -17.49 10.09
CA ILE A 99 15.14 -16.27 10.54
C ILE A 99 16.16 -15.37 11.23
N THR A 100 16.29 -14.15 10.74
CA THR A 100 17.18 -13.13 11.31
C THR A 100 16.42 -12.07 12.09
N ASP A 101 15.17 -11.81 11.70
CA ASP A 101 14.32 -10.81 12.31
C ASP A 101 12.84 -11.13 12.05
N GLN A 102 11.97 -10.69 12.96
CA GLN A 102 10.53 -10.77 12.80
C GLN A 102 9.90 -9.51 13.38
N SER A 103 9.04 -8.87 12.60
CA SER A 103 8.28 -7.69 13.02
C SER A 103 6.80 -7.87 12.75
N VAL A 104 5.99 -7.33 13.66
CA VAL A 104 4.54 -7.24 13.50
C VAL A 104 4.15 -5.78 13.65
N VAL A 105 3.58 -5.20 12.62
CA VAL A 105 3.12 -3.81 12.57
C VAL A 105 1.62 -3.77 12.35
N ILE A 106 0.90 -2.93 13.07
CA ILE A 106 -0.52 -2.65 12.81
C ILE A 106 -0.63 -1.23 12.28
N ASN A 107 -1.07 -1.09 11.04
CA ASN A 107 -1.38 0.20 10.40
C ASN A 107 -2.83 0.59 10.70
N TYR A 108 -3.06 1.84 11.08
CA TYR A 108 -4.36 2.39 11.44
C TYR A 108 -4.83 3.43 10.42
N PHE A 109 -6.04 3.28 9.90
CA PHE A 109 -6.58 4.16 8.85
C PHE A 109 -8.10 4.26 8.88
N THR A 110 -8.67 5.32 8.32
CA THR A 110 -10.11 5.39 8.00
C THR A 110 -10.36 5.06 6.54
N LEU A 111 -11.59 4.66 6.26
CA LEU A 111 -12.11 4.45 4.91
C LEU A 111 -13.03 5.61 4.54
N ASN A 112 -13.05 6.02 3.27
CA ASN A 112 -13.98 7.02 2.71
C ASN A 112 -14.00 8.38 3.46
N PRO A 113 -12.93 9.20 3.37
CA PRO A 113 -11.74 9.02 2.55
C PRO A 113 -10.69 8.11 3.21
N LEU A 114 -9.79 7.53 2.39
CA LEU A 114 -8.60 6.86 2.91
C LEU A 114 -7.68 7.88 3.59
N ILE A 115 -7.54 7.76 4.91
CA ILE A 115 -6.62 8.58 5.70
C ILE A 115 -5.85 7.67 6.65
N PHE A 116 -4.52 7.76 6.58
CA PHE A 116 -3.65 7.07 7.53
C PHE A 116 -3.53 7.86 8.84
N HIS A 117 -3.52 7.15 9.97
CA HIS A 117 -3.41 7.73 11.30
C HIS A 117 -2.11 7.39 12.01
N GLY A 118 -1.37 6.39 11.51
CA GLY A 118 -0.09 5.94 12.05
C GLY A 118 -0.08 4.42 12.19
N PHE A 119 0.89 3.92 12.95
CA PHE A 119 1.06 2.51 13.22
C PHE A 119 1.52 2.24 14.66
N THR A 120 1.47 0.98 15.05
CA THR A 120 2.16 0.44 16.24
C THR A 120 2.88 -0.83 15.85
N ASP A 121 3.99 -1.14 16.50
CA ASP A 121 4.70 -2.38 16.24
C ASP A 121 4.83 -3.27 17.50
N SER A 122 5.43 -4.44 17.32
CA SER A 122 5.73 -5.40 18.39
C SER A 122 6.83 -4.94 19.36
N SER A 123 7.61 -3.92 19.03
CA SER A 123 8.62 -3.34 19.92
C SER A 123 8.02 -2.35 20.92
N GLY A 124 6.78 -1.90 20.66
CA GLY A 124 6.08 -0.88 21.43
C GLY A 124 6.11 0.49 20.78
N GLU A 125 6.77 0.62 19.62
CA GLU A 125 6.82 1.85 18.85
C GLU A 125 5.43 2.32 18.49
N TYR A 126 5.24 3.65 18.52
CA TYR A 126 3.97 4.29 18.30
C TYR A 126 4.15 5.45 17.32
N SER A 127 3.50 5.37 16.17
CA SER A 127 3.56 6.38 15.11
C SER A 127 2.29 7.22 15.05
N LEU A 128 2.41 8.53 14.79
CA LEU A 128 1.30 9.40 14.41
C LEU A 128 1.50 9.94 13.00
N ALA A 129 0.62 9.55 12.09
CA ALA A 129 0.63 10.04 10.71
C ALA A 129 -0.14 11.36 10.55
N THR A 130 0.43 12.25 9.74
CA THR A 130 -0.19 13.47 9.24
C THR A 130 -0.21 13.39 7.71
N GLN A 131 -1.38 13.07 7.16
CA GLN A 131 -1.63 13.09 5.73
C GLN A 131 -2.12 14.48 5.32
N THR A 132 -1.27 15.24 4.63
CA THR A 132 -1.55 16.63 4.22
C THR A 132 -2.16 16.72 2.82
N THR A 133 -2.07 15.66 2.03
CA THR A 133 -2.57 15.58 0.66
C THR A 133 -3.71 14.56 0.58
N THR A 134 -4.71 14.87 -0.24
CA THR A 134 -5.77 13.88 -0.54
C THR A 134 -5.20 12.86 -1.52
N ILE A 135 -5.36 11.58 -1.22
CA ILE A 135 -4.97 10.50 -2.13
C ILE A 135 -5.89 10.58 -3.36
N PRO A 136 -5.35 10.71 -4.58
CA PRO A 136 -6.19 10.83 -5.76
C PRO A 136 -6.90 9.50 -6.06
N LYS A 137 -8.14 9.58 -6.55
CA LYS A 137 -8.88 8.39 -7.01
C LYS A 137 -8.19 7.72 -8.19
N MET A 138 -7.72 8.53 -9.14
CA MET A 138 -7.00 8.12 -10.35
C MET A 138 -5.76 9.01 -10.50
N ALA A 139 -4.65 8.46 -10.98
CA ALA A 139 -3.48 9.23 -11.36
C ALA A 139 -2.93 8.77 -12.71
N THR A 140 -2.34 9.71 -13.45
CA THR A 140 -1.66 9.40 -14.72
C THR A 140 -0.28 8.81 -14.45
N VAL A 141 0.15 7.86 -15.28
CA VAL A 141 1.55 7.37 -15.26
C VAL A 141 2.53 8.54 -15.28
N GLY A 142 3.54 8.49 -14.41
CA GLY A 142 4.50 9.56 -14.17
C GLY A 142 4.12 10.50 -13.01
N SER A 143 2.90 10.38 -12.47
CA SER A 143 2.51 11.16 -11.30
C SER A 143 3.20 10.66 -10.04
N SER A 144 3.52 11.59 -9.16
CA SER A 144 3.94 11.34 -7.79
C SER A 144 3.46 12.47 -6.89
N SER A 145 3.39 12.21 -5.59
CA SER A 145 3.09 13.22 -4.58
C SER A 145 3.53 12.73 -3.22
N GLN A 146 3.72 13.66 -2.29
CA GLN A 146 3.76 13.33 -0.88
C GLN A 146 2.49 12.60 -0.47
N LEU A 147 2.65 11.52 0.30
CA LEU A 147 1.58 10.76 0.93
C LEU A 147 1.34 11.29 2.34
N LEU A 148 2.35 11.23 3.21
CA LEU A 148 2.21 11.61 4.62
C LEU A 148 3.55 11.87 5.29
N THR A 149 3.49 12.42 6.49
CA THR A 149 4.62 12.42 7.44
C THR A 149 4.22 11.69 8.71
N GLU A 150 5.12 10.93 9.30
CA GLU A 150 4.87 10.21 10.56
C GLU A 150 5.84 10.67 11.64
N ASP A 151 5.31 10.96 12.82
CA ASP A 151 6.12 11.16 14.01
C ASP A 151 6.16 9.88 14.83
N ILE A 152 7.37 9.41 15.10
CA ILE A 152 7.63 8.12 15.73
C ILE A 152 8.01 8.35 17.18
N TYR A 153 7.39 7.59 18.07
CA TYR A 153 7.60 7.65 19.50
C TYR A 153 7.98 6.28 20.02
N ALA A 154 8.83 6.27 21.05
CA ALA A 154 9.25 5.03 21.70
C ALA A 154 8.09 4.21 22.28
N ASP A 155 6.98 4.88 22.62
CA ASP A 155 5.76 4.25 23.13
C ASP A 155 4.53 5.17 22.98
N SER A 156 3.36 4.64 23.33
CA SER A 156 2.07 5.34 23.29
C SER A 156 1.94 6.55 24.21
N SER A 157 2.86 6.76 25.16
CA SER A 157 2.88 7.97 26.01
C SER A 157 3.30 9.21 25.22
N LYS A 158 3.97 9.02 24.07
CA LYS A 158 4.46 10.08 23.17
C LYS A 158 5.44 11.05 23.84
N ARG A 159 6.05 10.65 24.97
CA ARG A 159 7.00 11.50 25.72
C ARG A 159 8.37 11.61 25.05
N LYS A 160 8.77 10.57 24.31
CA LYS A 160 10.07 10.50 23.63
C LYS A 160 9.85 10.23 22.15
N LYS A 161 9.99 11.28 21.33
CA LYS A 161 10.06 11.17 19.88
C LYS A 161 11.40 10.56 19.48
N THR A 162 11.37 9.49 18.68
CA THR A 162 12.55 8.75 18.20
C THR A 162 12.86 9.05 16.75
N GLY A 163 11.89 9.53 15.97
CA GLY A 163 12.10 9.88 14.57
C GLY A 163 10.94 10.61 13.92
N THR A 164 11.15 10.97 12.66
CA THR A 164 10.09 11.40 11.74
C THR A 164 10.33 10.77 10.39
N TYR A 165 9.30 10.16 9.82
CA TYR A 165 9.33 9.59 8.47
C TYR A 165 8.53 10.43 7.50
N LYS A 166 8.98 10.44 6.24
CA LYS A 166 8.21 10.96 5.12
C LYS A 166 7.91 9.80 4.20
N GLN A 167 6.66 9.76 3.74
CA GLN A 167 6.25 8.82 2.71
C GLN A 167 5.74 9.60 1.51
N ASP A 168 6.19 9.17 0.34
CA ASP A 168 5.74 9.62 -0.97
C ASP A 168 5.09 8.44 -1.69
N TRP A 169 4.31 8.74 -2.73
CA TRP A 169 3.88 7.73 -3.68
C TRP A 169 4.22 8.13 -5.11
N SER A 170 4.46 7.14 -5.96
CA SER A 170 4.69 7.33 -7.38
C SER A 170 4.00 6.27 -8.23
N LEU A 171 3.76 6.61 -9.49
CA LEU A 171 3.18 5.70 -10.48
C LEU A 171 4.04 5.67 -11.73
N THR A 172 4.62 4.51 -12.05
CA THR A 172 5.47 4.34 -13.24
C THR A 172 4.93 3.25 -14.15
N ARG A 173 5.19 3.34 -15.46
CA ARG A 173 4.71 2.34 -16.43
C ARG A 173 5.45 1.02 -16.24
N ASP A 174 4.72 -0.09 -16.32
CA ASP A 174 5.28 -1.44 -16.43
C ASP A 174 5.05 -1.99 -17.85
N THR A 175 3.79 -2.09 -18.26
CA THR A 175 3.39 -2.46 -19.63
C THR A 175 2.32 -1.52 -20.17
N ASN A 176 1.70 -1.84 -21.31
CA ASN A 176 0.55 -1.10 -21.83
C ASN A 176 -0.67 -1.15 -20.88
N ASN A 177 -0.77 -2.20 -20.04
CA ASN A 177 -1.95 -2.45 -19.20
C ASN A 177 -1.63 -2.55 -17.70
N THR A 178 -0.36 -2.40 -17.32
CA THR A 178 0.10 -2.45 -15.92
C THR A 178 1.02 -1.28 -15.57
N ALA A 179 1.00 -0.90 -14.30
CA ALA A 179 1.89 0.10 -13.73
C ALA A 179 2.50 -0.39 -12.42
N TRP A 180 3.64 0.18 -12.05
CA TRP A 180 4.20 0.06 -10.71
C TRP A 180 3.71 1.26 -9.88
N PHE A 181 2.91 0.98 -8.87
CA PHE A 181 2.55 1.93 -7.83
C PHE A 181 3.51 1.73 -6.66
N CYS A 182 4.29 2.75 -6.33
CA CYS A 182 5.32 2.67 -5.30
C CYS A 182 4.97 3.59 -4.12
N ILE A 183 5.28 3.12 -2.91
CA ILE A 183 5.34 3.93 -1.69
C ILE A 183 6.81 4.04 -1.33
N GLU A 184 7.33 5.26 -1.33
CA GLU A 184 8.72 5.55 -0.96
C GLU A 184 8.77 6.06 0.47
N THR A 185 9.67 5.49 1.28
CA THR A 185 9.87 5.91 2.67
C THR A 185 11.28 6.46 2.85
N SER A 186 11.39 7.61 3.52
CA SER A 186 12.66 8.30 3.77
C SER A 186 13.60 7.59 4.74
N GLN A 187 13.16 6.51 5.38
CA GLN A 187 13.97 5.60 6.19
C GLN A 187 13.68 4.16 5.77
N ASN A 188 14.65 3.27 5.96
CA ASN A 188 14.49 1.85 5.72
C ASN A 188 13.77 1.19 6.90
N LEU A 189 12.48 0.91 6.74
CA LEU A 189 11.65 0.26 7.78
C LEU A 189 11.80 -1.27 7.82
N LEU A 190 12.54 -1.87 6.88
CA LEU A 190 12.66 -3.33 6.75
C LEU A 190 13.97 -3.89 7.31
N LEU A 191 14.96 -3.04 7.59
CA LEU A 191 16.21 -3.43 8.23
C LEU A 191 16.42 -2.58 9.48
N ALA A 192 16.57 -3.23 10.64
CA ALA A 192 16.95 -2.54 11.87
C ALA A 192 18.29 -1.79 11.68
N ASN A 193 18.35 -0.53 12.12
CA ASN A 193 19.55 0.31 12.18
C ASN A 193 20.13 0.80 10.84
N ASP A 194 19.30 1.26 9.91
CA ASP A 194 19.77 2.05 8.76
C ASP A 194 19.04 3.41 8.67
N PRO A 195 19.37 4.37 9.56
CA PRO A 195 18.65 5.65 9.65
C PRO A 195 18.80 6.53 8.40
N ASP A 196 19.79 6.25 7.55
CA ASP A 196 20.07 6.97 6.30
C ASP A 196 19.68 6.16 5.04
N GLY A 197 19.18 4.94 5.23
CA GLY A 197 18.67 4.11 4.14
C GLY A 197 17.29 4.57 3.66
N THR A 198 16.95 4.29 2.40
CA THR A 198 15.58 4.50 1.89
C THR A 198 15.00 3.19 1.41
N SER A 199 13.68 3.05 1.51
CA SER A 199 12.97 1.89 0.97
C SER A 199 11.88 2.34 0.01
N SER A 200 11.70 1.61 -1.08
CA SER A 200 10.57 1.76 -1.99
C SER A 200 9.86 0.42 -2.09
N GLU A 201 8.63 0.36 -1.60
CA GLU A 201 7.75 -0.79 -1.79
C GLU A 201 6.84 -0.54 -2.99
N CYS A 202 6.98 -1.35 -4.02
CA CYS A 202 6.26 -1.20 -5.28
C CYS A 202 5.33 -2.37 -5.55
N TYR A 203 4.15 -2.06 -6.05
CA TYR A 203 3.08 -2.98 -6.38
C TYR A 203 2.77 -2.89 -7.86
N LYS A 204 2.83 -4.01 -8.58
CA LYS A 204 2.36 -4.08 -9.96
C LYS A 204 0.85 -4.10 -9.92
N ILE A 205 0.22 -3.16 -10.61
CA ILE A 205 -1.23 -3.02 -10.61
C ILE A 205 -1.82 -3.07 -12.01
N ASN A 206 -3.03 -3.62 -12.11
CA ASN A 206 -3.87 -3.51 -13.30
C ASN A 206 -4.70 -2.20 -13.27
N ASN A 207 -5.47 -1.96 -14.33
CA ASN A 207 -6.36 -0.80 -14.45
C ASN A 207 -7.55 -0.78 -13.46
N ARG A 208 -7.69 -1.79 -12.60
CA ARG A 208 -8.68 -1.87 -11.50
C ARG A 208 -8.04 -1.64 -10.12
N GLY A 209 -6.72 -1.51 -10.05
CA GLY A 209 -5.98 -1.38 -8.80
C GLY A 209 -5.76 -2.70 -8.08
N ASP A 210 -5.98 -3.84 -8.74
CA ASP A 210 -5.61 -5.13 -8.17
C ASP A 210 -4.09 -5.29 -8.19
N ILE A 211 -3.55 -5.78 -7.08
CA ILE A 211 -2.12 -6.07 -6.93
C ILE A 211 -1.84 -7.42 -7.61
N LEU A 212 -0.96 -7.40 -8.60
CA LEU A 212 -0.54 -8.58 -9.37
C LEU A 212 0.79 -9.14 -8.89
N ASP A 213 1.65 -8.27 -8.35
CA ASP A 213 3.03 -8.56 -8.03
C ASP A 213 3.58 -7.45 -7.12
N SER A 214 4.72 -7.68 -6.46
CA SER A 214 5.40 -6.67 -5.66
C SER A 214 6.91 -6.82 -5.67
N LYS A 215 7.58 -5.72 -5.39
CA LYS A 215 9.03 -5.65 -5.21
C LYS A 215 9.37 -4.61 -4.18
N VAL A 216 10.50 -4.78 -3.52
CA VAL A 216 11.04 -3.81 -2.58
C VAL A 216 12.46 -3.45 -3.00
N THR A 217 12.73 -2.17 -3.13
CA THR A 217 14.09 -1.66 -3.30
C THR A 217 14.55 -1.05 -2.00
N ILE A 218 15.68 -1.51 -1.47
CA ILE A 218 16.37 -0.91 -0.34
C ILE A 218 17.63 -0.24 -0.86
N ASN A 219 17.83 1.02 -0.50
CA ASN A 219 19.06 1.75 -0.78
C ASN A 219 19.76 2.05 0.55
N GLN A 220 20.99 1.57 0.70
CA GLN A 220 21.79 1.75 1.90
C GLN A 220 23.04 2.57 1.58
N PRO A 221 23.32 3.66 2.32
CA PRO A 221 24.59 4.34 2.23
C PRO A 221 25.73 3.40 2.66
N THR A 222 26.85 3.48 1.96
CA THR A 222 28.10 2.77 2.28
C THR A 222 29.25 3.75 2.21
N SER A 223 30.41 3.38 2.76
CA SER A 223 31.62 4.20 2.67
C SER A 223 32.03 4.54 1.23
N ASN A 224 31.58 3.76 0.24
CA ASN A 224 31.96 3.87 -1.17
C ASN A 224 30.79 4.30 -2.09
N GLY A 225 29.68 4.79 -1.53
CA GLY A 225 28.49 5.19 -2.30
C GLY A 225 27.22 4.49 -1.84
N LEU A 226 26.27 4.28 -2.75
CA LEU A 226 24.97 3.68 -2.44
C LEU A 226 24.93 2.19 -2.82
N ARG A 227 24.50 1.33 -1.90
CA ARG A 227 24.20 -0.07 -2.17
C ARG A 227 22.69 -0.22 -2.37
N THR A 228 22.29 -0.68 -3.55
CA THR A 228 20.89 -1.02 -3.84
C THR A 228 20.68 -2.53 -3.72
N ILE A 229 19.67 -2.93 -2.96
CA ILE A 229 19.22 -4.32 -2.83
C ILE A 229 17.78 -4.37 -3.35
N LEU A 230 17.55 -5.19 -4.38
CA LEU A 230 16.23 -5.40 -4.95
C LEU A 230 15.69 -6.75 -4.52
N PHE A 231 14.56 -6.72 -3.80
CA PHE A 231 13.75 -7.86 -3.48
C PHE A 231 12.60 -7.98 -4.48
N THR A 232 12.41 -9.14 -5.08
CA THR A 232 11.29 -9.43 -5.99
C THR A 232 10.48 -10.61 -5.48
N SER A 233 9.21 -10.72 -5.87
CA SER A 233 8.43 -11.92 -5.58
C SER A 233 9.13 -13.18 -6.08
N ARG A 234 8.98 -14.29 -5.35
CA ARG A 234 9.27 -15.63 -5.89
C ARG A 234 8.25 -16.06 -6.94
#